data_AF-A0A355W988-F1
#
_entry.id   AF-A0A355W988-F1
#
_cell.length_a   1.000
_cell.length_b   1.000
_cell.length_c   1.000
_cell.angle_alpha   90.00
_cell.angle_beta   90.00
_cell.angle_gamma   90.00
#
_symmetry.space_group_name_H-M   'P 1'
#
loop_
_entity.id
_entity.type
_entity.pdbx_description
1 polymer ?
#
loop_
_entity_poly.entity_id
_entity_poly.type
_entity_poly.pdbx_seq_one_letter_code
_entity_poly.pdbx_strand_id
1 'polypeptide(L)'
;MKLIDKRIYIGPNIYSYSKCMRLTVSLEEGENIATKDIGGFNERLLKSFEGLSRHCCCLGYEGGFKDRLKEGTYLPHVLEHVIIEMQNMLGFNEVKYGKAR
;
A
#
# COMPACT_ATOMS: atom_id res chain seq x y z
N MET A 1 -13.29 -0.46 -7.35
CA MET A 1 -12.66 0.37 -6.29
C MET A 1 -12.92 1.85 -6.56
N LYS A 2 -13.33 2.61 -5.55
CA LYS A 2 -13.70 4.03 -5.65
C LYS A 2 -13.16 4.87 -4.48
N LEU A 3 -12.54 6.02 -4.77
CA LEU A 3 -12.17 7.00 -3.75
C LEU A 3 -13.42 7.73 -3.23
N ILE A 4 -13.67 7.63 -1.93
CA ILE A 4 -14.83 8.23 -1.27
C ILE A 4 -14.48 9.55 -0.60
N ASP A 5 -13.37 9.58 0.15
CA ASP A 5 -12.89 10.76 0.85
C ASP A 5 -11.36 10.84 0.80
N LYS A 6 -10.85 12.07 0.81
CA LYS A 6 -9.43 12.40 0.85
C LYS A 6 -9.24 13.54 1.83
N ARG A 7 -8.33 13.35 2.77
CA ARG A 7 -7.92 14.40 3.71
C ARG A 7 -6.41 14.44 3.86
N ILE A 8 -5.85 15.66 3.81
CA ILE A 8 -4.42 15.91 4.01
C ILE A 8 -4.25 16.63 5.35
N TYR A 9 -3.38 16.10 6.18
CA TYR A 9 -2.97 16.71 7.43
C TYR A 9 -1.55 17.24 7.28
N ILE A 10 -1.33 18.52 7.55
CA ILE A 10 -0.02 19.17 7.39
C ILE A 10 0.78 19.17 8.70
N GLY A 11 0.12 18.96 9.84
CA GLY A 11 0.73 18.88 11.17
C GLY A 11 0.21 17.70 12.00
N PRO A 12 0.54 17.67 13.30
CA PRO A 12 0.14 16.61 14.22
C PRO A 12 -1.37 16.38 14.22
N ASN A 13 -1.76 15.11 14.16
CA ASN A 13 -3.15 14.67 14.12
C ASN A 13 -3.29 13.26 14.75
N ILE A 14 -4.52 12.75 14.82
CA ILE A 14 -4.82 11.46 15.47
C ILE A 14 -4.18 10.23 14.79
N TYR A 15 -3.67 10.37 13.56
CA TYR A 15 -3.05 9.28 12.80
C TYR A 15 -1.52 9.36 12.79
N SER A 16 -0.95 10.57 12.80
CA SER A 16 0.50 10.79 12.79
C SER A 16 0.86 12.14 13.40
N TYR A 17 2.03 12.22 14.05
CA TYR A 17 2.62 13.49 14.49
C TYR A 17 3.20 14.32 13.34
N SER A 18 3.42 13.69 12.19
CA SER A 18 3.92 14.33 10.97
C SER A 18 2.81 14.48 9.92
N LYS A 19 3.12 15.17 8.82
CA LYS A 19 2.24 15.25 7.65
C LYS A 19 1.77 13.86 7.23
N CYS A 20 0.47 13.68 7.03
CA CYS A 20 -0.08 12.42 6.54
C CYS A 20 -1.31 12.62 5.65
N MET A 21 -1.61 11.62 4.83
CA MET A 21 -2.78 11.56 3.99
C MET A 21 -3.71 10.45 4.50
N ARG A 22 -4.99 10.75 4.64
CA ARG A 22 -6.04 9.78 4.92
C ARG A 22 -6.93 9.65 3.70
N LEU A 23 -7.09 8.42 3.23
CA LEU A 23 -7.99 8.07 2.14
C LEU A 23 -9.08 7.15 2.67
N THR A 24 -10.32 7.37 2.24
CA THR A 24 -11.41 6.42 2.40
C THR A 24 -11.72 5.88 1.01
N VAL A 25 -11.59 4.57 0.85
CA VAL A 25 -11.70 3.90 -0.45
C VAL A 25 -12.70 2.76 -0.30
N SER A 26 -13.67 2.68 -1.20
CA SER A 26 -14.55 1.52 -1.33
C SER A 26 -13.88 0.52 -2.26
N LEU A 27 -13.73 -0.74 -1.83
CA LEU A 27 -13.17 -1.79 -2.67
C LEU A 27 -14.18 -2.41 -3.63
N GLU A 28 -15.48 -2.16 -3.41
CA GLU A 28 -16.57 -2.75 -4.17
C GLU A 28 -16.41 -4.28 -4.20
N GLU A 29 -16.39 -4.91 -5.37
CA GLU A 29 -16.27 -6.36 -5.52
C GLU A 29 -14.90 -6.93 -5.09
N GLY A 30 -13.89 -6.08 -4.87
CA GLY A 30 -12.52 -6.49 -4.55
C GLY A 30 -12.22 -6.71 -3.07
N GLU A 31 -13.19 -6.54 -2.16
CA GLU A 31 -12.96 -6.56 -0.71
C GLU A 31 -12.42 -7.90 -0.19
N ASN A 32 -12.89 -9.02 -0.75
CA ASN A 32 -12.62 -10.37 -0.26
C ASN A 32 -11.86 -11.26 -1.26
N ILE A 33 -11.06 -10.66 -2.14
CA ILE A 33 -10.25 -11.39 -3.11
C ILE A 33 -8.77 -11.25 -2.72
N ALA A 34 -8.12 -12.37 -2.44
CA ALA A 34 -6.69 -12.36 -2.12
C ALA A 34 -5.86 -12.20 -3.40
N THR A 35 -4.71 -11.55 -3.29
CA THR A 35 -3.81 -11.27 -4.43
C THR A 35 -3.39 -12.51 -5.20
N LYS A 36 -3.22 -13.65 -4.52
CA LYS A 36 -2.88 -14.94 -5.14
C LYS A 36 -3.99 -15.50 -6.03
N ASP A 37 -5.24 -15.11 -5.80
CA ASP A 37 -6.40 -15.58 -6.54
C ASP A 37 -6.70 -14.67 -7.75
N ILE A 38 -5.99 -13.55 -7.88
CA ILE A 38 -6.09 -12.62 -9.01
C ILE A 38 -5.00 -12.97 -10.04
N GLY A 39 -5.39 -13.61 -11.15
CA GLY A 39 -4.47 -14.11 -12.18
C GLY A 39 -3.45 -13.06 -12.66
N GLY A 40 -2.17 -13.34 -12.44
CA GLY A 40 -1.03 -12.51 -12.87
C GLY A 40 -0.92 -11.15 -12.18
N PHE A 41 -1.68 -10.92 -11.11
CA PHE A 41 -1.73 -9.62 -10.43
C PHE A 41 -0.38 -9.23 -9.84
N ASN A 42 0.24 -10.14 -9.10
CA ASN A 42 1.51 -9.90 -8.40
C ASN A 42 2.63 -9.53 -9.38
N GLU A 43 2.73 -10.24 -10.50
CA GLU A 43 3.74 -10.02 -11.52
C GLU A 43 3.57 -8.65 -12.18
N ARG A 44 2.32 -8.30 -12.56
CA ARG A 44 2.01 -6.99 -13.15
C ARG A 44 2.26 -5.84 -12.17
N LEU A 45 1.91 -6.04 -10.91
CA LEU A 45 2.11 -5.05 -9.85
C LEU A 45 3.61 -4.76 -9.65
N LEU A 46 4.41 -5.81 -9.43
CA LEU A 46 5.85 -5.68 -9.18
C LEU A 46 6.61 -5.16 -10.41
N LYS A 47 6.13 -5.44 -11.63
CA LYS A 47 6.69 -4.86 -12.85
C LYS A 47 6.38 -3.36 -12.99
N SER A 48 5.23 -2.92 -12.50
CA SER A 48 4.83 -1.51 -12.55
C SER A 48 5.49 -0.67 -11.47
N PHE A 49 5.83 -1.30 -10.34
CA PHE A 49 6.43 -0.66 -9.17
C PHE A 49 7.56 -1.53 -8.61
N GLU A 50 8.75 -1.41 -9.22
CA GLU A 50 9.88 -2.28 -8.89
C GLU A 50 10.32 -2.17 -7.42
N GLY A 51 10.21 -0.97 -6.81
CA GLY A 51 10.57 -0.74 -5.40
C GLY A 51 9.73 -1.53 -4.39
N LEU A 52 8.51 -1.95 -4.74
CA LEU A 52 7.66 -2.80 -3.90
C LEU A 52 8.34 -4.13 -3.55
N SER A 53 9.22 -4.62 -4.41
CA SER A 53 9.97 -5.86 -4.17
C SER A 53 10.92 -5.77 -2.97
N ARG A 54 11.22 -4.55 -2.49
CA ARG A 54 12.10 -4.26 -1.35
C ARG A 54 11.32 -3.79 -0.11
N HIS A 55 10.00 -3.62 -0.22
CA HIS A 55 9.20 -3.16 0.91
C HIS A 55 9.21 -4.18 2.06
N CYS A 56 9.50 -3.70 3.27
CA CYS A 56 9.29 -4.43 4.52
C CYS A 56 7.82 -4.34 4.91
N CYS A 57 7.19 -5.47 5.24
CA CYS A 57 5.83 -5.53 5.80
C CYS A 57 5.87 -6.05 7.24
N CYS A 58 4.76 -6.57 7.76
CA CYS A 58 4.69 -7.22 9.08
C CYS A 58 5.71 -8.35 9.30
N LEU A 59 6.28 -8.92 8.22
CA LEU A 59 7.32 -9.95 8.32
C LEU A 59 8.68 -9.40 8.79
N GLY A 60 8.89 -8.08 8.76
CA GLY A 60 10.05 -7.43 9.39
C GLY A 60 11.36 -7.50 8.61
N TYR A 61 11.35 -7.96 7.36
CA TYR A 61 12.54 -8.02 6.49
C TYR A 61 12.30 -7.42 5.09
N GLU A 62 13.38 -7.00 4.43
CA GLU A 62 13.36 -6.45 3.06
C GLU A 62 12.80 -7.47 2.06
N GLY A 63 11.76 -7.09 1.32
CA GLY A 63 11.06 -7.98 0.41
C GLY A 63 9.98 -8.83 1.07
N GLY A 64 9.74 -8.68 2.37
CA GLY A 64 8.61 -9.33 3.05
C GLY A 64 7.25 -9.00 2.43
N PHE A 65 7.07 -7.82 1.83
CA PHE A 65 5.84 -7.52 1.10
C PHE A 65 5.66 -8.39 -0.15
N LYS A 66 6.76 -8.64 -0.90
CA LYS A 66 6.74 -9.54 -2.06
C LYS A 66 6.34 -10.96 -1.69
N ASP A 67 6.82 -11.46 -0.55
CA ASP A 67 6.42 -12.78 -0.06
C ASP A 67 4.96 -12.80 0.39
N ARG A 68 4.48 -11.75 1.06
CA ARG A 68 3.06 -11.61 1.39
C ARG A 68 2.14 -11.58 0.17
N LEU A 69 2.55 -10.95 -0.93
CA LEU A 69 1.80 -10.98 -2.18
C LEU A 69 1.61 -12.42 -2.69
N LYS A 70 2.65 -13.26 -2.59
CA LYS A 70 2.61 -14.67 -2.99
C LYS A 70 1.75 -15.53 -2.07
N GLU A 71 1.84 -15.33 -0.75
CA GLU A 71 1.00 -16.02 0.23
C GLU A 71 -0.49 -15.69 0.06
N GLY A 72 -0.77 -14.50 -0.48
CA GLY A 72 -2.09 -13.92 -0.62
C GLY A 72 -2.33 -12.87 0.46
N THR A 73 -2.51 -11.63 0.03
CA THR A 73 -2.96 -10.53 0.88
C THR A 73 -4.14 -9.80 0.22
N TYR A 74 -4.68 -8.76 0.83
CA TYR A 74 -5.88 -8.07 0.32
C TYR A 74 -5.55 -6.69 -0.24
N LEU A 75 -6.43 -6.17 -1.10
CA LEU A 75 -6.26 -4.88 -1.77
C LEU A 75 -6.00 -3.68 -0.85
N PRO A 76 -6.54 -3.56 0.39
CA PRO A 76 -6.18 -2.45 1.27
C PRO A 76 -4.67 -2.41 1.58
N HIS A 77 -4.10 -3.57 1.90
CA HIS A 77 -2.68 -3.71 2.22
C HIS A 77 -1.80 -3.48 1.00
N VAL A 78 -2.26 -3.92 -0.18
CA VAL A 78 -1.58 -3.60 -1.44
C VAL A 78 -1.57 -2.09 -1.70
N LEU A 79 -2.73 -1.45 -1.56
CA LEU A 79 -2.89 -0.01 -1.80
C LEU A 79 -2.00 0.82 -0.87
N GLU A 80 -1.87 0.42 0.40
CA GLU A 80 -0.95 1.03 1.35
C GLU A 80 0.49 1.06 0.82
N HIS A 81 1.04 -0.10 0.44
CA HIS A 81 2.42 -0.18 -0.06
C HIS A 81 2.60 0.52 -1.41
N VAL A 82 1.60 0.46 -2.31
CA VAL A 82 1.64 1.18 -3.59
C VAL A 82 1.69 2.69 -3.36
N ILE A 83 0.87 3.24 -2.47
CA ILE A 83 0.86 4.68 -2.19
C ILE A 83 2.17 5.12 -1.53
N ILE A 84 2.76 4.30 -0.66
CA ILE A 84 4.10 4.57 -0.10
C ILE A 84 5.14 4.64 -1.22
N GLU A 85 5.16 3.65 -2.11
CA GLU A 85 6.11 3.61 -3.22
C GLU A 85 5.93 4.79 -4.17
N MET A 86 4.69 5.12 -4.54
CA MET A 86 4.40 6.30 -5.37
C MET A 86 4.93 7.60 -4.75
N GLN A 87 4.79 7.78 -3.43
CA GLN A 87 5.34 8.96 -2.77
C GLN A 87 6.87 8.98 -2.82
N ASN A 88 7.53 7.83 -2.64
CA ASN A 88 8.97 7.73 -2.77
C ASN A 88 9.44 8.01 -4.20
N MET A 89 8.77 7.46 -5.22
CA MET A 89 9.06 7.73 -6.64
C MET A 89 8.89 9.21 -7.01
N LEU A 90 7.95 9.92 -6.36
CA LEU A 90 7.74 11.36 -6.56
C LEU A 90 8.75 12.25 -5.81
N GLY A 91 9.76 11.66 -5.14
CA GLY A 91 10.84 12.40 -4.50
C GLY A 91 10.51 12.95 -3.11
N PHE A 92 9.41 12.51 -2.49
CA PHE A 92 9.17 12.82 -1.07
C PHE A 92 10.25 12.21 -0.16
N ASN A 93 10.88 11.13 -0.62
CA ASN A 93 11.98 10.38 -0.01
C ASN A 93 11.69 9.90 1.43
N GLU A 94 12.02 8.64 1.72
CA GLU A 94 11.91 8.07 3.08
C GLU A 94 10.49 7.91 3.65
N VAL A 95 9.46 7.93 2.80
CA VAL A 95 8.11 7.55 3.23
C VAL A 95 8.11 6.05 3.52
N LYS A 96 7.90 5.70 4.79
CA LYS A 96 7.90 4.30 5.28
C LYS A 96 6.65 3.95 6.08
N TYR A 97 5.88 4.96 6.48
CA TYR A 97 4.69 4.79 7.30
C TYR A 97 3.44 4.68 6.44
N GLY A 98 2.69 3.62 6.67
CA GLY A 98 1.32 3.44 6.19
C GLY A 98 0.51 2.68 7.23
N LYS A 99 -0.81 2.70 7.07
CA LYS A 99 -1.71 1.82 7.80
C LYS A 99 -3.02 1.67 7.03
N ALA A 100 -3.25 0.48 6.47
CA ALA A 100 -4.57 0.06 6.03
C ALA A 100 -5.40 -0.49 7.20
N ARG A 101 -6.73 -0.33 7.12
CA ARG A 101 -7.71 -0.92 8.03
C ARG A 101 -8.84 -1.52 7.23
#